data_AF-A0A7W4V0R7-F1
#
_entry.id   AF-A0A7W4V0R7-F1
#
_cell.length_a   1.000
_cell.length_b   1.000
_cell.length_c   1.000
_cell.angle_alpha   90.00
_cell.angle_beta   90.00
_cell.angle_gamma   90.00
#
_symmetry.space_group_name_H-M   'P 1'
#
loop_
_entity.id
_entity.type
_entity.pdbx_description
1 polymer ?
#
loop_
_entity_poly.entity_id
_entity_poly.type
_entity_poly.pdbx_seq_one_letter_code
_entity_poly.pdbx_strand_id
1 'polypeptide(L)'
;MSATQALRASEAVADWPKVVASIHGPSDQLTDAPPTYIGSITINGTERPCEATSVEELRTGMIARCVAIAIRLHRPVRLTVKDSSQTWTLGVRPEGIVQLLDAAGTIPPADGLTVHEGRCRICRRLQPVTEAVCVQCKTPEPHRVEADPIDVKAVVPDAATTVEELPFVRAVVVPVEELDHTVMAKPTPPANTRPRLRLRFTTQESVDTSESVVLGRHPIAVGDRKPIAVESPERMLSRTHALIDVDDEGRIVVTDYHSGNGIETQTDPPRRFEPGVPYTIEPGTSLRMGDVVCTIEVTPSEAK
;
A
#
# COMPACT_ATOMS: atom_id res chain seq x y z
N MET A 1 4.65 -6.20 40.52
CA MET A 1 3.31 -6.64 40.06
C MET A 1 2.71 -5.53 39.21
N SER A 2 1.94 -5.92 38.18
CA SER A 2 1.18 -5.09 37.23
C SER A 2 1.92 -4.57 36.00
N ALA A 3 1.87 -5.36 34.92
CA ALA A 3 1.13 -4.96 33.74
C ALA A 3 0.49 -6.25 33.18
N THR A 4 -0.82 -6.33 33.27
CA THR A 4 -1.62 -7.39 32.66
C THR A 4 -1.31 -7.38 31.17
N GLN A 5 -0.48 -8.30 30.73
CA GLN A 5 -0.24 -8.61 29.33
C GLN A 5 -1.60 -9.08 28.82
N ALA A 6 -2.36 -8.17 28.20
CA ALA A 6 -3.59 -8.54 27.51
C ALA A 6 -3.17 -9.60 26.50
N LEU A 7 -3.55 -10.86 26.78
CA LEU A 7 -3.43 -11.96 25.84
C LEU A 7 -4.03 -11.43 24.54
N ARG A 8 -3.18 -11.16 23.55
CA ARG A 8 -3.67 -10.76 22.23
C ARG A 8 -4.64 -11.87 21.82
N ALA A 9 -5.83 -11.52 21.37
CA ALA A 9 -6.78 -12.53 20.92
C ALA A 9 -6.28 -13.14 19.59
N SER A 10 -6.82 -14.30 19.21
CA SER A 10 -6.66 -14.80 17.85
C SER A 10 -7.07 -13.71 16.85
N GLU A 11 -6.29 -13.57 15.78
CA GLU A 11 -6.48 -12.53 14.78
C GLU A 11 -7.04 -13.13 13.49
N ALA A 12 -8.09 -12.55 12.94
CA ALA A 12 -8.66 -12.97 11.66
C ALA A 12 -7.75 -12.52 10.50
N VAL A 13 -7.39 -13.46 9.62
CA VAL A 13 -6.57 -13.17 8.45
C VAL A 13 -7.48 -12.98 7.24
N ALA A 14 -7.42 -11.78 6.65
CA ALA A 14 -8.23 -11.44 5.48
C ALA A 14 -7.99 -12.39 4.30
N ASP A 15 -9.03 -12.66 3.51
CA ASP A 15 -8.97 -13.47 2.28
C ASP A 15 -8.20 -12.78 1.12
N TRP A 16 -7.84 -11.51 1.31
CA TRP A 16 -7.22 -10.65 0.32
C TRP A 16 -5.94 -10.01 0.91
N PRO A 17 -4.80 -9.98 0.19
CA PRO A 17 -4.60 -10.40 -1.20
C PRO A 17 -4.66 -11.90 -1.38
N LYS A 18 -5.04 -12.34 -2.59
CA LYS A 18 -5.01 -13.76 -2.93
C LYS A 18 -3.58 -14.12 -3.32
N VAL A 19 -2.85 -14.76 -2.40
CA VAL A 19 -1.48 -15.23 -2.62
C VAL A 19 -1.44 -16.75 -2.63
N VAL A 20 -0.96 -17.32 -3.73
CA VAL A 20 -0.78 -18.76 -3.91
C VAL A 20 0.65 -19.03 -4.32
N ALA A 21 1.37 -19.81 -3.52
CA ALA A 21 2.69 -20.33 -3.86
C ALA A 21 2.55 -21.78 -4.35
N SER A 22 3.09 -22.07 -5.53
CA SER A 22 3.19 -23.41 -6.09
C SER A 22 4.65 -23.83 -6.10
N ILE A 23 4.98 -24.92 -5.42
CA ILE A 23 6.31 -25.51 -5.42
C ILE A 23 6.29 -26.66 -6.42
N HIS A 24 7.18 -26.58 -7.41
CA HIS A 24 7.40 -27.67 -8.36
C HIS A 24 8.70 -28.41 -7.99
N GLY A 25 8.87 -29.61 -8.54
CA GLY A 25 10.07 -30.41 -8.35
C GLY A 25 11.32 -29.75 -8.96
N PRO A 26 12.48 -30.41 -8.85
CA PRO A 26 13.66 -29.96 -9.58
C PRO A 26 13.36 -29.88 -11.08
N SER A 27 13.90 -28.87 -11.76
CA SER A 27 13.85 -28.82 -13.21
C SER A 27 14.72 -29.94 -13.79
N ASP A 28 14.18 -30.66 -14.77
CA ASP A 28 14.94 -31.63 -15.56
C ASP A 28 15.93 -30.87 -16.47
N GLN A 29 16.99 -30.33 -15.88
CA GLN A 29 18.13 -29.78 -16.62
C GLN A 29 19.31 -30.73 -16.60
N LEU A 30 20.10 -30.62 -17.67
CA LEU A 30 21.24 -31.44 -18.09
C LEU A 30 22.15 -31.90 -16.93
N THR A 31 22.65 -33.14 -17.05
CA THR A 31 23.29 -33.97 -16.00
C THR A 31 24.48 -33.39 -15.23
N ASP A 32 24.96 -32.19 -15.55
CA ASP A 32 26.15 -31.57 -14.93
C ASP A 32 25.87 -30.22 -14.21
N ALA A 33 24.63 -29.73 -14.22
CA ALA A 33 24.24 -28.51 -13.48
C ALA A 33 23.67 -28.85 -12.10
N PRO A 34 23.90 -28.01 -11.06
CA PRO A 34 23.22 -28.19 -9.78
C PRO A 34 21.69 -28.10 -9.97
N PRO A 35 20.91 -28.92 -9.25
CA PRO A 35 19.46 -28.96 -9.42
C PRO A 35 18.87 -27.59 -9.09
N THR A 36 18.13 -27.03 -10.05
CA THR A 36 17.36 -25.81 -9.84
C THR A 36 15.93 -26.20 -9.50
N TYR A 37 15.42 -25.66 -8.40
CA TYR A 37 14.04 -25.86 -8.00
C TYR A 37 13.21 -24.72 -8.54
N ILE A 38 12.12 -25.06 -9.21
CA ILE A 38 11.22 -24.10 -9.81
C ILE A 38 9.90 -24.05 -9.05
N GLY A 39 9.25 -22.90 -9.11
CA GLY A 39 7.96 -22.66 -8.50
C GLY A 39 7.27 -21.49 -9.16
N SER A 40 6.10 -21.14 -8.66
CA SER A 40 5.48 -19.87 -8.99
C SER A 40 4.81 -19.26 -7.77
N ILE A 41 4.80 -17.93 -7.70
CA ILE A 41 3.97 -17.19 -6.76
C ILE A 41 2.94 -16.40 -7.55
N THR A 42 1.67 -16.66 -7.30
CA THR A 42 0.55 -15.95 -7.89
C THR A 42 0.00 -14.95 -6.89
N ILE A 43 0.04 -13.66 -7.23
CA ILE A 43 -0.50 -12.58 -6.42
C ILE A 43 -1.63 -11.91 -7.19
N ASN A 44 -2.85 -11.96 -6.66
CA ASN A 44 -4.03 -11.34 -7.28
C ASN A 44 -4.27 -11.77 -8.75
N GLY A 45 -3.93 -13.03 -9.05
CA GLY A 45 -4.05 -13.63 -10.38
C GLY A 45 -2.87 -13.36 -11.32
N THR A 46 -1.86 -12.60 -10.91
CA THR A 46 -0.61 -12.43 -11.65
C THR A 46 0.40 -13.46 -11.15
N GLU A 47 0.69 -14.43 -12.00
CA GLU A 47 1.71 -15.46 -11.75
C GLU A 47 3.11 -14.92 -12.02
N ARG A 48 4.05 -15.23 -11.11
CA ARG A 48 5.45 -14.88 -11.21
C ARG A 48 6.28 -16.17 -11.08
N PRO A 49 7.11 -16.52 -12.06
CA PRO A 49 7.97 -17.68 -11.96
C PRO A 49 9.02 -17.47 -10.87
N CYS A 50 9.35 -18.54 -10.16
CA CYS A 50 10.36 -18.54 -9.10
C CYS A 50 11.38 -19.66 -9.33
N GLU A 51 12.63 -19.38 -8.96
CA GLU A 51 13.74 -20.30 -9.09
C GLU A 51 14.71 -20.16 -7.91
N ALA A 52 15.24 -21.30 -7.43
CA ALA A 52 16.15 -21.36 -6.30
C ALA A 52 17.05 -22.60 -6.36
N THR A 53 18.10 -22.63 -5.54
CA THR A 53 19.02 -23.79 -5.48
C THR A 53 18.53 -24.92 -4.57
N SER A 54 17.45 -24.67 -3.82
CA SER A 54 16.78 -25.67 -2.97
C SER A 54 15.29 -25.34 -2.77
N VAL A 55 14.49 -26.34 -2.40
CA VAL A 55 13.09 -26.15 -1.99
C VAL A 55 12.98 -25.21 -0.78
N GLU A 56 13.93 -25.29 0.15
CA GLU A 56 13.96 -24.42 1.34
C GLU A 56 14.10 -22.95 0.94
N GLU A 57 15.06 -22.64 0.05
CA GLU A 57 15.23 -21.28 -0.47
C GLU A 57 14.00 -20.78 -1.22
N LEU A 58 13.37 -21.65 -2.02
CA LEU A 58 12.13 -21.33 -2.73
C LEU A 58 11.01 -20.95 -1.74
N ARG A 59 10.81 -21.75 -0.69
CA ARG A 59 9.84 -21.49 0.38
C ARG A 59 10.14 -20.19 1.11
N THR A 60 11.39 -20.01 1.53
CA THR A 60 11.84 -18.81 2.24
C THR A 60 11.64 -17.55 1.40
N GLY A 61 11.95 -17.59 0.11
CA GLY A 61 11.75 -16.44 -0.78
C GLY A 61 10.28 -16.11 -1.03
N MET A 62 9.43 -17.14 -1.18
CA MET A 62 7.97 -16.96 -1.27
C MET A 62 7.39 -16.38 0.03
N ILE A 63 7.88 -16.83 1.20
CA ILE A 63 7.53 -16.25 2.50
C ILE A 63 8.01 -14.80 2.58
N ALA A 64 9.25 -14.49 2.22
CA ALA A 64 9.80 -13.14 2.24
C ALA A 64 8.97 -12.17 1.37
N ARG A 65 8.51 -12.63 0.20
CA ARG A 65 7.58 -11.85 -0.63
C ARG A 65 6.25 -11.59 0.08
N CYS A 66 5.68 -12.58 0.76
CA CYS A 66 4.45 -12.41 1.54
C CYS A 66 4.66 -11.47 2.74
N VAL A 67 5.82 -11.52 3.39
CA VAL A 67 6.19 -10.61 4.49
C VAL A 67 6.28 -9.18 3.99
N ALA A 68 6.90 -8.93 2.84
CA ALA A 68 6.94 -7.60 2.23
C ALA A 68 5.52 -7.05 1.96
N ILE A 69 4.60 -7.88 1.47
CA ILE A 69 3.19 -7.52 1.27
C ILE A 69 2.51 -7.23 2.62
N ALA A 70 2.74 -8.07 3.63
CA ALA A 70 2.17 -7.91 4.97
C ALA A 70 2.64 -6.61 5.65
N ILE A 71 3.93 -6.26 5.51
CA ILE A 71 4.52 -5.00 5.98
C ILE A 71 3.81 -3.81 5.32
N ARG A 72 3.67 -3.81 3.98
CA ARG A 72 2.98 -2.72 3.27
C ARG A 72 1.52 -2.57 3.70
N LEU A 73 0.83 -3.69 3.91
CA LEU A 73 -0.56 -3.71 4.36
C LEU A 73 -0.75 -3.48 5.86
N HIS A 74 0.32 -3.53 6.65
CA HIS A 74 0.31 -3.44 8.11
C HIS A 74 -0.62 -4.47 8.77
N ARG A 75 -0.71 -5.67 8.20
CA ARG A 75 -1.55 -6.77 8.73
C ARG A 75 -1.07 -8.13 8.22
N PRO A 76 -1.48 -9.25 8.85
CA PRO A 76 -1.20 -10.58 8.34
C PRO A 76 -1.82 -10.83 6.96
N VAL A 77 -1.09 -11.59 6.13
CA VAL A 77 -1.51 -12.00 4.79
C VAL A 77 -1.71 -13.50 4.74
N ARG A 78 -2.77 -13.94 4.06
CA ARG A 78 -3.02 -15.35 3.80
C ARG A 78 -2.19 -15.82 2.61
N LEU A 79 -1.36 -16.84 2.85
CA LEU A 79 -0.57 -17.54 1.84
C LEU A 79 -1.09 -18.97 1.70
N THR A 80 -1.54 -19.35 0.50
CA THR A 80 -1.83 -20.75 0.20
C THR A 80 -0.62 -21.39 -0.46
N VAL A 81 -0.03 -22.41 0.15
CA VAL A 81 1.11 -23.14 -0.40
C VAL A 81 0.62 -24.46 -0.96
N LYS A 82 0.95 -24.74 -2.22
CA LYS A 82 0.71 -26.01 -2.91
C LYS A 82 2.06 -26.68 -3.18
N ASP A 83 2.23 -27.89 -2.65
CA ASP A 83 3.43 -28.71 -2.87
C ASP A 83 2.99 -30.12 -3.22
N SER A 84 3.20 -30.54 -4.47
CA SER A 84 3.05 -31.89 -5.05
C SER A 84 1.78 -32.71 -4.72
N SER A 85 1.42 -32.88 -3.45
CA SER A 85 0.22 -33.56 -2.95
C SER A 85 -0.47 -32.87 -1.77
N GLN A 86 0.12 -31.80 -1.21
CA GLN A 86 -0.36 -31.12 -0.01
C GLN A 86 -0.63 -29.65 -0.28
N THR A 87 -1.65 -29.14 0.40
CA THR A 87 -1.99 -27.71 0.39
C THR A 87 -2.08 -27.24 1.82
N TRP A 88 -1.37 -26.16 2.16
CA TRP A 88 -1.45 -25.51 3.45
C TRP A 88 -1.93 -24.07 3.28
N THR A 89 -2.63 -23.58 4.28
CA THR A 89 -2.99 -22.17 4.38
C THR A 89 -2.25 -21.57 5.57
N LEU A 90 -1.42 -20.57 5.29
CA LEU A 90 -0.51 -19.93 6.23
C LEU A 90 -0.88 -18.46 6.41
N GLY A 91 -0.66 -17.95 7.61
CA GLY A 91 -0.80 -16.55 7.97
C GLY A 91 0.60 -16.00 8.15
N VAL A 92 0.97 -15.07 7.29
CA VAL A 92 2.28 -14.43 7.28
C VAL A 92 2.13 -13.04 7.87
N ARG A 93 2.73 -12.83 9.05
CA ARG A 93 2.65 -11.55 9.75
C ARG A 93 3.69 -10.54 9.25
N PRO A 94 3.45 -9.22 9.42
CA PRO A 94 4.43 -8.19 9.08
C PRO A 94 5.80 -8.37 9.76
N GLU A 95 5.82 -8.94 10.97
CA GLU A 95 7.04 -9.21 11.73
C GLU A 95 7.85 -10.41 11.19
N GLY A 96 7.38 -11.06 10.12
CA GLY A 96 8.04 -12.22 9.52
C GLY A 96 7.74 -13.55 10.22
N ILE A 97 6.72 -13.60 11.07
CA ILE A 97 6.25 -14.82 11.74
C ILE A 97 5.22 -15.52 10.84
N VAL A 98 5.34 -16.85 10.71
CA VAL A 98 4.47 -17.68 9.86
C VAL A 98 3.73 -18.70 10.72
N GLN A 99 2.41 -18.75 10.59
CA GLN A 99 1.55 -19.65 11.36
C GLN A 99 0.57 -20.37 10.44
N LEU A 100 0.11 -21.57 10.82
CA LEU A 100 -1.01 -22.22 10.12
C LEU A 100 -2.31 -21.46 10.42
N LEU A 101 -3.15 -21.26 9.41
CA LEU A 101 -4.53 -20.81 9.63
C LEU A 101 -5.37 -22.00 10.11
N ASP A 102 -6.26 -21.72 11.04
CA ASP A 102 -7.33 -22.65 11.39
C ASP A 102 -8.46 -22.64 10.36
N ALA A 103 -9.46 -23.50 10.57
CA ALA A 103 -10.64 -23.59 9.70
C ALA A 103 -11.50 -22.31 9.70
N ALA A 104 -11.38 -21.45 10.72
CA ALA A 104 -12.07 -20.16 10.81
C ALA A 104 -11.28 -19.03 10.12
N GLY A 105 -10.09 -19.32 9.57
CA GLY A 105 -9.24 -18.33 8.93
C GLY A 105 -8.53 -17.41 9.91
N THR A 106 -8.32 -17.86 11.15
CA THR A 106 -7.63 -17.09 12.20
C THR A 106 -6.25 -17.66 12.50
N ILE A 107 -5.39 -16.81 13.05
CA ILE A 107 -4.08 -17.19 13.59
C ILE A 107 -3.99 -16.86 15.08
N PRO A 108 -3.38 -17.72 15.90
CA PRO A 108 -3.21 -17.44 17.31
C PRO A 108 -2.18 -16.32 17.54
N PRO A 109 -2.04 -15.83 18.78
CA PRO A 109 -1.02 -14.87 19.16
C PRO A 109 0.39 -15.36 18.80
N ALA A 110 1.27 -14.42 18.51
CA ALA A 110 2.64 -14.71 18.09
C ALA A 110 3.62 -14.92 19.27
N ASP A 111 3.11 -14.99 20.50
CA ASP A 111 3.93 -15.04 21.70
C ASP A 111 4.85 -16.27 21.70
N GLY A 112 6.16 -16.04 21.83
CA GLY A 112 7.18 -17.09 21.82
C GLY A 112 7.52 -17.67 20.44
N LEU A 113 6.92 -17.17 19.36
CA LEU A 113 7.28 -17.58 18.00
C LEU A 113 8.48 -16.78 17.47
N THR A 114 9.28 -17.44 16.64
CA THR A 114 10.47 -16.85 16.03
C THR A 114 10.17 -16.30 14.64
N VAL A 115 10.83 -15.20 14.30
CA VAL A 115 10.83 -14.66 12.93
C VAL A 115 11.44 -15.69 11.98
N HIS A 116 10.86 -15.86 10.80
CA HIS A 116 11.42 -16.72 9.78
C HIS A 116 12.72 -16.11 9.23
N GLU A 117 13.75 -16.94 9.05
CA GLU A 117 15.05 -16.50 8.56
C GLU A 117 15.38 -17.16 7.23
N GLY A 118 16.28 -16.51 6.51
CA GLY A 118 16.73 -17.00 5.22
C GLY A 118 18.10 -16.49 4.85
N ARG A 119 18.76 -17.20 3.93
CA ARG A 119 20.08 -16.81 3.42
C ARG A 119 19.94 -15.80 2.30
N CYS A 120 20.75 -14.75 2.34
CA CYS A 120 20.88 -13.83 1.21
C CYS A 120 21.32 -14.59 -0.06
N ARG A 121 20.64 -14.35 -1.17
CA ARG A 121 20.92 -14.96 -2.48
C ARG A 121 22.30 -14.64 -3.05
N ILE A 122 22.94 -13.55 -2.59
CA ILE A 122 24.27 -13.14 -3.05
C ILE A 122 25.36 -13.59 -2.06
N CYS A 123 25.35 -13.08 -0.83
CA CYS A 123 26.42 -13.36 0.14
C CYS A 123 26.14 -14.50 1.12
N ARG A 124 24.97 -15.15 1.03
CA ARG A 124 24.56 -16.30 1.87
C ARG A 124 24.42 -16.01 3.37
N ARG A 125 24.52 -14.74 3.78
CA ARG A 125 24.27 -14.29 5.15
C ARG A 125 22.87 -14.69 5.60
N LEU A 126 22.76 -15.42 6.71
CA LEU A 126 21.50 -15.71 7.38
C LEU A 126 20.98 -14.42 8.04
N GLN A 127 19.72 -14.08 7.77
CA GLN A 127 19.06 -12.90 8.30
C GLN A 127 17.52 -13.06 8.24
N PRO A 128 16.76 -12.27 9.02
CA PRO A 128 15.31 -12.28 8.98
C PRO A 128 14.74 -11.99 7.58
N VAL A 129 13.63 -12.62 7.23
CA VAL A 129 12.93 -12.35 5.95
C VAL A 129 12.26 -10.97 5.87
N THR A 130 12.22 -10.24 6.99
CA THR A 130 11.75 -8.84 7.06
C THR A 130 12.76 -7.86 6.48
N GLU A 131 14.01 -8.27 6.28
CA GLU A 131 15.08 -7.39 5.78
C GLU A 131 14.88 -7.09 4.28
N ALA A 132 14.49 -5.85 3.96
CA ALA A 132 14.36 -5.39 2.57
C ALA A 132 15.72 -5.30 1.84
N VAL A 133 16.82 -5.18 2.58
CA VAL A 133 18.19 -5.08 2.05
C VAL A 133 19.12 -5.96 2.89
N CYS A 134 20.04 -6.69 2.25
CA CYS A 134 21.00 -7.51 2.99
C CYS A 134 21.85 -6.65 3.93
N VAL A 135 21.90 -7.01 5.21
CA VAL A 135 22.68 -6.29 6.22
C VAL A 135 24.19 -6.26 5.89
N GLN A 136 24.68 -7.29 5.19
CA GLN A 136 26.10 -7.46 4.84
C GLN A 136 26.45 -6.91 3.45
N CYS A 137 25.86 -7.46 2.38
CA CYS A 137 26.25 -7.11 1.00
C CYS A 137 25.39 -6.01 0.36
N LYS A 138 24.39 -5.48 1.09
CA LYS A 138 23.48 -4.43 0.64
C LYS A 138 22.64 -4.77 -0.60
N THR A 139 22.58 -6.04 -1.01
CA THR A 139 21.68 -6.48 -2.08
C THR A 139 20.21 -6.24 -1.68
N PRO A 140 19.41 -5.57 -2.53
CA PRO A 140 17.97 -5.43 -2.32
C PRO A 140 17.24 -6.76 -2.46
N GLU A 141 16.13 -6.90 -1.73
CA GLU A 141 15.31 -8.12 -1.67
C GLU A 141 16.16 -9.39 -1.55
N PRO A 142 16.91 -9.54 -0.44
CA PRO A 142 17.99 -10.50 -0.36
C PRO A 142 17.53 -11.96 -0.43
N HIS A 143 16.26 -12.25 -0.16
CA HIS A 143 15.68 -13.60 -0.23
C HIS A 143 14.86 -13.83 -1.51
N ARG A 144 14.86 -12.88 -2.46
CA ARG A 144 14.02 -12.96 -3.65
C ARG A 144 14.35 -14.19 -4.50
N VAL A 145 13.29 -14.91 -4.88
CA VAL A 145 13.32 -16.09 -5.77
C VAL A 145 12.56 -15.88 -7.08
N GLU A 146 11.83 -14.76 -7.24
CA GLU A 146 11.20 -14.42 -8.52
C GLU A 146 12.25 -14.21 -9.61
N ALA A 147 12.05 -14.83 -10.78
CA ALA A 147 12.99 -14.79 -11.90
C ALA A 147 12.99 -13.42 -12.63
N ASP A 148 11.89 -12.68 -12.56
CA ASP A 148 11.78 -11.35 -13.15
C ASP A 148 12.83 -10.40 -12.53
N PRO A 149 13.36 -9.40 -13.27
CA PRO A 149 14.27 -8.40 -12.71
C PRO A 149 13.59 -7.58 -11.58
N ILE A 150 14.39 -7.05 -10.64
CA ILE A 150 13.87 -6.22 -9.54
C ILE A 150 13.42 -4.88 -10.13
N ASP A 151 12.17 -4.49 -9.90
CA ASP A 151 11.76 -3.11 -10.12
C ASP A 151 12.26 -2.26 -8.94
N VAL A 152 13.39 -1.58 -9.15
CA VAL A 152 14.11 -0.82 -8.12
C VAL A 152 13.27 0.33 -7.55
N LYS A 153 12.22 0.79 -8.26
CA LYS A 153 11.31 1.82 -7.76
C LYS A 153 10.43 1.36 -6.60
N ALA A 154 10.23 0.05 -6.44
CA ALA A 154 9.35 -0.53 -5.40
C ALA A 154 10.08 -0.89 -4.08
N VAL A 155 11.42 -0.77 -4.04
CA VAL A 155 12.27 -1.27 -2.96
C VAL A 155 12.70 -0.19 -1.96
N VAL A 156 12.62 1.09 -2.33
CA VAL A 156 13.05 2.19 -1.47
C VAL A 156 11.87 2.60 -0.58
N PRO A 157 11.94 2.47 0.76
CA PRO A 157 11.05 3.24 1.60
C PRO A 157 11.35 4.71 1.33
N ASP A 158 10.33 5.50 1.00
CA ASP A 158 10.45 6.93 0.70
C ASP A 158 10.81 7.70 1.98
N ALA A 159 12.06 7.53 2.42
CA ALA A 159 12.71 8.30 3.45
C ALA A 159 13.47 9.44 2.76
N ALA A 160 12.71 10.33 2.14
CA ALA A 160 13.19 11.63 1.71
C ALA A 160 12.05 12.64 1.78
N THR A 161 11.56 12.89 3.00
CA THR A 161 11.03 14.21 3.35
C THR A 161 12.21 15.19 3.33
N THR A 162 12.69 15.54 2.14
CA THR A 162 13.40 16.80 1.96
C THR A 162 12.36 17.88 2.14
N VAL A 163 12.40 18.48 3.33
CA VAL A 163 11.95 19.84 3.59
C VAL A 163 12.51 20.74 2.50
N GLU A 164 11.70 21.06 1.49
CA GLU A 164 11.96 22.23 0.66
C GLU A 164 11.72 23.45 1.55
N GLU A 165 12.83 24.15 1.81
CA GLU A 165 12.86 25.46 2.45
C GLU A 165 11.86 26.39 1.76
N LEU A 166 10.86 26.84 2.52
CA LEU A 166 9.99 27.94 2.12
C LEU A 166 10.85 29.18 1.87
N PRO A 167 10.79 29.84 0.70
CA PRO A 167 11.40 31.15 0.55
C PRO A 167 10.62 32.16 1.39
N PHE A 168 11.35 32.84 2.27
CA PHE A 168 10.96 34.04 3.00
C PHE A 168 10.22 35.03 2.07
N VAL A 169 8.90 35.17 2.22
CA VAL A 169 8.20 36.32 1.65
C VAL A 169 8.41 37.49 2.60
N ARG A 170 9.34 38.35 2.21
CA ARG A 170 9.62 39.64 2.82
C ARG A 170 8.37 40.52 2.68
N ALA A 171 7.75 40.87 3.80
CA ALA A 171 6.66 41.85 3.83
C ALA A 171 7.15 43.18 3.24
N VAL A 172 6.61 43.56 2.08
CA VAL A 172 6.72 44.91 1.56
C VAL A 172 5.55 45.69 2.14
N VAL A 173 5.86 46.59 3.06
CA VAL A 173 4.95 47.63 3.54
C VAL A 173 4.73 48.61 2.39
N VAL A 174 3.48 48.76 1.94
CA VAL A 174 3.10 49.84 1.02
C VAL A 174 2.47 50.97 1.86
N PRO A 175 2.88 52.24 1.72
CA PRO A 175 2.24 53.33 2.41
C PRO A 175 0.88 53.65 1.78
N VAL A 176 -0.07 54.02 2.64
CA VAL A 176 -1.37 54.58 2.31
C VAL A 176 -1.23 56.09 2.04
N GLU A 177 -1.75 56.56 0.92
CA GLU A 177 -2.19 57.95 0.73
C GLU A 177 -3.48 57.98 -0.13
N GLU A 178 -4.39 58.86 0.30
CA GLU A 178 -5.77 59.05 -0.13
C GLU A 178 -5.91 59.72 -1.51
N LEU A 179 -6.99 59.41 -2.25
CA LEU A 179 -8.15 60.31 -2.49
C LEU A 179 -9.06 59.82 -3.63
N ASP A 180 -10.36 59.80 -3.32
CA ASP A 180 -11.56 60.04 -4.13
C ASP A 180 -11.66 59.58 -5.61
N HIS A 181 -12.66 58.72 -5.88
CA HIS A 181 -13.85 59.00 -6.71
C HIS A 181 -14.53 57.72 -7.25
N THR A 182 -15.80 57.53 -6.87
CA THR A 182 -16.92 56.85 -7.59
C THR A 182 -16.88 55.34 -7.88
N VAL A 183 -17.92 54.63 -7.41
CA VAL A 183 -18.95 53.86 -8.15
C VAL A 183 -19.52 52.78 -7.21
N MET A 184 -20.76 52.95 -6.78
CA MET A 184 -21.54 51.90 -6.11
C MET A 184 -21.99 50.85 -7.14
N ALA A 185 -21.11 49.93 -7.50
CA ALA A 185 -21.51 48.68 -8.16
C ALA A 185 -21.85 47.68 -7.05
N LYS A 186 -23.13 47.31 -6.95
CA LYS A 186 -23.61 46.24 -6.09
C LYS A 186 -22.87 44.96 -6.51
N PRO A 187 -22.05 44.30 -5.65
CA PRO A 187 -21.41 43.06 -6.03
C PRO A 187 -22.49 42.01 -6.28
N THR A 188 -22.58 41.52 -7.50
CA THR A 188 -23.18 40.21 -7.77
C THR A 188 -22.39 39.20 -6.93
N PRO A 189 -23.03 38.32 -6.14
CA PRO A 189 -22.31 37.28 -5.42
C PRO A 189 -21.44 36.50 -6.41
N PRO A 190 -20.15 36.26 -6.12
CA PRO A 190 -19.34 35.41 -6.99
C PRO A 190 -20.05 34.06 -7.13
N ALA A 191 -20.17 33.59 -8.36
CA ALA A 191 -20.65 32.24 -8.64
C ALA A 191 -19.81 31.27 -7.79
N ASN A 192 -20.45 30.43 -6.97
CA ASN A 192 -19.78 29.51 -6.06
C ASN A 192 -18.73 28.69 -6.82
N THR A 193 -17.48 29.11 -6.69
CA THR A 193 -16.34 28.49 -7.34
C THR A 193 -16.05 27.21 -6.55
N ARG A 194 -16.48 26.06 -7.09
CA ARG A 194 -16.29 24.78 -6.39
C ARG A 194 -14.79 24.54 -6.17
N PRO A 195 -14.38 24.12 -4.95
CA PRO A 195 -12.98 23.83 -4.68
C PRO A 195 -12.46 22.75 -5.63
N ARG A 196 -11.23 22.89 -6.12
CA ARG A 196 -10.60 21.86 -6.96
C ARG A 196 -9.84 20.88 -6.06
N LEU A 197 -10.14 19.60 -6.18
CA LEU A 197 -9.35 18.53 -5.61
C LEU A 197 -8.07 18.35 -6.43
N ARG A 198 -6.94 18.25 -5.73
CA ARG A 198 -5.67 17.78 -6.27
C ARG A 198 -5.33 16.46 -5.61
N LEU A 199 -5.23 15.40 -6.41
CA LEU A 199 -4.97 14.04 -5.98
C LEU A 199 -3.54 13.67 -6.38
N ARG A 200 -2.64 13.54 -5.41
CA ARG A 200 -1.24 13.19 -5.66
C ARG A 200 -1.02 11.72 -5.33
N PHE A 201 -0.48 10.96 -6.27
CA PHE A 201 -0.27 9.53 -6.12
C PHE A 201 1.23 9.20 -6.06
N THR A 202 1.60 8.16 -5.32
CA THR A 202 2.98 7.65 -5.34
C THR A 202 3.33 6.85 -6.59
N THR A 203 2.32 6.40 -7.34
CA THR A 203 2.49 5.49 -8.48
C THR A 203 2.29 6.14 -9.85
N GLN A 204 1.75 7.36 -9.92
CA GLN A 204 1.42 8.04 -11.18
C GLN A 204 1.40 9.57 -11.02
N GLU A 205 1.15 10.28 -12.13
CA GLU A 205 0.98 11.73 -12.12
C GLU A 205 -0.25 12.17 -11.30
N SER A 206 -0.18 13.38 -10.75
CA SER A 206 -1.27 13.97 -9.98
C SER A 206 -2.47 14.30 -10.86
N VAL A 207 -3.68 14.22 -10.31
CA VAL A 207 -4.92 14.52 -11.01
C VAL A 207 -5.65 15.67 -10.33
N ASP A 208 -5.94 16.73 -11.09
CA ASP A 208 -6.73 17.86 -10.62
C ASP A 208 -8.17 17.78 -11.17
N THR A 209 -9.17 17.98 -10.33
CA THR A 209 -10.59 17.88 -10.70
C THR A 209 -11.49 18.74 -9.81
N SER A 210 -12.58 19.27 -10.35
CA SER A 210 -13.64 19.95 -9.59
C SER A 210 -14.86 19.05 -9.33
N GLU A 211 -14.81 17.82 -9.82
CA GLU A 211 -15.87 16.81 -9.69
C GLU A 211 -15.52 15.87 -8.54
N SER A 212 -16.54 15.33 -7.85
CA SER A 212 -16.35 14.16 -7.00
C SER A 212 -15.83 12.98 -7.82
N VAL A 213 -15.01 12.13 -7.21
CA VAL A 213 -14.33 11.05 -7.92
C VAL A 213 -14.53 9.70 -7.27
N VAL A 214 -14.35 8.67 -8.09
CA VAL A 214 -14.21 7.30 -7.65
C VAL A 214 -12.86 6.76 -8.10
N LEU A 215 -12.06 6.32 -7.14
CA LEU A 215 -10.72 5.81 -7.36
C LEU A 215 -10.71 4.29 -7.40
N GLY A 216 -9.82 3.73 -8.20
CA GLY A 216 -9.52 2.31 -8.19
C GLY A 216 -8.64 1.92 -9.37
N ARG A 217 -8.21 0.66 -9.43
CA ARG A 217 -7.35 0.22 -10.55
C ARG A 217 -8.10 0.12 -11.87
N HIS A 218 -9.41 -0.11 -11.83
CA HIS A 218 -10.31 -0.23 -12.99
C HIS A 218 -11.72 0.22 -12.53
N PRO A 219 -11.90 1.51 -12.21
CA PRO A 219 -13.10 1.98 -11.55
C PRO A 219 -14.25 2.10 -12.55
N ILE A 220 -15.45 1.79 -12.05
CA ILE A 220 -16.70 2.14 -12.72
C ILE A 220 -17.24 3.41 -12.08
N ALA A 221 -18.01 4.20 -12.83
CA ALA A 221 -18.72 5.34 -12.27
C ALA A 221 -19.70 4.87 -11.18
N VAL A 222 -19.78 5.63 -10.07
CA VAL A 222 -20.68 5.36 -8.94
C VAL A 222 -21.44 6.66 -8.63
N GLY A 223 -22.73 6.68 -8.97
CA GLY A 223 -23.50 7.94 -8.99
C GLY A 223 -22.90 8.92 -10.00
N ASP A 224 -22.81 10.19 -9.61
CA ASP A 224 -22.28 11.26 -10.48
C ASP A 224 -20.75 11.44 -10.35
N ARG A 225 -20.05 10.46 -9.77
CA ARG A 225 -18.60 10.52 -9.52
C ARG A 225 -17.81 10.13 -10.76
N LYS A 226 -16.80 10.93 -11.09
CA LYS A 226 -15.88 10.66 -12.19
C LYS A 226 -14.92 9.51 -11.85
N PRO A 227 -14.85 8.45 -12.66
CA PRO A 227 -13.88 7.38 -12.45
C PRO A 227 -12.46 7.85 -12.79
N ILE A 228 -11.53 7.66 -11.85
CA ILE A 228 -10.10 7.88 -12.06
C ILE A 228 -9.39 6.56 -11.84
N ALA A 229 -8.88 5.99 -12.94
CA ALA A 229 -8.03 4.81 -12.88
C ALA A 229 -6.69 5.18 -12.25
N VAL A 230 -6.24 4.35 -11.30
CA VAL A 230 -4.99 4.53 -10.57
C VAL A 230 -4.09 3.32 -10.81
N GLU A 231 -2.84 3.59 -11.19
CA GLU A 231 -1.79 2.60 -11.36
C GLU A 231 -1.48 1.93 -10.02
N SER A 232 -1.64 0.60 -10.00
CA SER A 232 -1.39 -0.26 -8.85
C SER A 232 -0.52 -1.42 -9.36
N PRO A 233 0.81 -1.26 -9.38
CA PRO A 233 1.75 -2.23 -9.94
C PRO A 233 1.59 -3.63 -9.33
N GLU A 234 1.26 -3.71 -8.05
CA GLU A 234 1.04 -4.96 -7.33
C GLU A 234 -0.43 -5.41 -7.35
N ARG A 235 -1.27 -4.65 -8.06
CA ARG A 235 -2.73 -4.87 -8.21
C ARG A 235 -3.42 -4.95 -6.86
N MET A 236 -2.95 -4.15 -5.89
CA MET A 236 -3.49 -4.10 -4.54
C MET A 236 -4.60 -3.08 -4.36
N LEU A 237 -4.76 -2.15 -5.29
CA LEU A 237 -5.94 -1.32 -5.34
C LEU A 237 -7.14 -2.11 -5.89
N SER A 238 -8.30 -1.94 -5.26
CA SER A 238 -9.54 -2.59 -5.74
C SER A 238 -9.98 -1.98 -7.07
N ARG A 239 -10.82 -2.70 -7.84
CA ARG A 239 -11.34 -2.17 -9.13
C ARG A 239 -11.99 -0.80 -8.92
N THR A 240 -12.88 -0.74 -7.93
CA THR A 240 -13.49 0.46 -7.37
C THR A 240 -13.16 0.40 -5.88
N HIS A 241 -12.50 1.41 -5.33
CA HIS A 241 -11.84 1.34 -4.03
C HIS A 241 -12.30 2.44 -3.09
N ALA A 242 -12.25 3.70 -3.52
CA ALA A 242 -12.60 4.84 -2.69
C ALA A 242 -13.54 5.79 -3.43
N LEU A 243 -14.47 6.38 -2.70
CA LEU A 243 -15.25 7.54 -3.14
C LEU A 243 -14.66 8.77 -2.46
N ILE A 244 -14.40 9.83 -3.23
CA ILE A 244 -13.93 11.11 -2.71
C ILE A 244 -14.89 12.19 -3.18
N ASP A 245 -15.45 12.89 -2.22
CA ASP A 245 -16.41 13.97 -2.40
C ASP A 245 -15.90 15.24 -1.74
N VAL A 246 -16.45 16.38 -2.17
CA VAL A 246 -16.38 17.63 -1.44
C VAL A 246 -17.80 17.95 -0.99
N ASP A 247 -18.02 18.07 0.32
CA ASP A 247 -19.34 18.40 0.86
C ASP A 247 -19.72 19.87 0.61
N ASP A 248 -20.94 20.25 0.98
CA ASP A 248 -21.46 21.62 0.78
C ASP A 248 -20.67 22.67 1.57
N GLU A 249 -19.91 22.26 2.60
CA GLU A 249 -19.03 23.12 3.40
C GLU A 249 -17.60 23.18 2.85
N GLY A 250 -17.33 22.50 1.73
CA GLY A 250 -16.01 22.47 1.08
C GLY A 250 -15.04 21.48 1.71
N ARG A 251 -15.50 20.58 2.59
CA ARG A 251 -14.66 19.58 3.26
C ARG A 251 -14.53 18.32 2.41
N ILE A 252 -13.36 17.69 2.47
CA ILE A 252 -13.12 16.42 1.78
C ILE A 252 -13.79 15.31 2.56
N VAL A 253 -14.66 14.54 1.90
CA VAL A 253 -15.30 13.35 2.44
C VAL A 253 -14.81 12.13 1.67
N VAL A 254 -14.32 11.12 2.39
CA VAL A 254 -13.81 9.89 1.81
C VAL A 254 -14.57 8.70 2.36
N THR A 255 -14.97 7.80 1.47
CA THR A 255 -15.66 6.56 1.81
C THR A 255 -14.91 5.37 1.22
N ASP A 256 -14.57 4.37 2.05
CA ASP A 256 -14.08 3.08 1.54
C ASP A 256 -15.25 2.34 0.87
N TYR A 257 -15.11 2.04 -0.42
CA TYR A 257 -16.17 1.40 -1.20
C TYR A 257 -16.08 -0.13 -1.12
N HIS A 258 -16.09 -0.65 0.11
CA HIS A 258 -15.95 -2.07 0.42
C HIS A 258 -14.71 -2.69 -0.21
N SER A 259 -13.58 -2.03 -0.04
CA SER A 259 -12.36 -2.42 -0.70
C SER A 259 -11.68 -3.61 -0.01
N GLY A 260 -10.91 -4.39 -0.77
CA GLY A 260 -10.22 -5.58 -0.24
C GLY A 260 -9.10 -5.25 0.75
N ASN A 261 -8.50 -4.06 0.64
CA ASN A 261 -7.43 -3.61 1.54
C ASN A 261 -7.88 -2.64 2.62
N GLY A 262 -9.02 -1.99 2.45
CA GLY A 262 -9.41 -0.86 3.27
C GLY A 262 -8.59 0.39 2.92
N ILE A 263 -8.99 1.48 3.56
CA ILE A 263 -8.32 2.78 3.54
C ILE A 263 -7.79 3.06 4.95
N GLU A 264 -6.56 3.57 5.05
CA GLU A 264 -6.00 4.06 6.31
C GLU A 264 -5.35 5.44 6.13
N THR A 265 -5.68 6.38 7.00
CA THR A 265 -4.99 7.67 7.05
C THR A 265 -3.57 7.49 7.55
N GLN A 266 -2.62 8.18 6.94
CA GLN A 266 -1.24 8.26 7.41
C GLN A 266 -1.07 9.43 8.41
N THR A 267 -2.01 9.55 9.34
CA THR A 267 -1.97 10.50 10.48
C THR A 267 -1.30 9.85 11.69
N ASP A 268 -1.06 10.61 12.75
CA ASP A 268 -0.64 10.08 14.05
C ASP A 268 -1.71 10.35 15.13
N PRO A 269 -2.44 9.32 15.63
CA PRO A 269 -2.36 7.93 15.22
C PRO A 269 -2.98 7.66 13.83
N PRO A 270 -2.60 6.58 13.14
CA PRO A 270 -3.25 6.15 11.91
C PRO A 270 -4.70 5.76 12.17
N ARG A 271 -5.61 6.13 11.26
CA ARG A 271 -7.04 5.81 11.36
C ARG A 271 -7.46 4.96 10.19
N ARG A 272 -7.91 3.73 10.48
CA ARG A 272 -8.51 2.84 9.50
C ARG A 272 -9.99 3.16 9.32
N PHE A 273 -10.44 3.25 8.08
CA PHE A 273 -11.85 3.53 7.77
C PHE A 273 -12.68 2.25 7.78
N GLU A 274 -13.89 2.36 8.32
CA GLU A 274 -14.91 1.34 8.19
C GLU A 274 -15.51 1.37 6.76
N PRO A 275 -15.62 0.21 6.08
CA PRO A 275 -16.24 0.14 4.77
C PRO A 275 -17.66 0.72 4.72
N GLY A 276 -17.92 1.58 3.73
CA GLY A 276 -19.21 2.22 3.48
C GLY A 276 -19.52 3.42 4.39
N VAL A 277 -18.66 3.71 5.38
CA VAL A 277 -18.84 4.85 6.29
C VAL A 277 -18.08 6.07 5.74
N PRO A 278 -18.72 7.25 5.61
CA PRO A 278 -18.06 8.46 5.18
C PRO A 278 -17.22 9.08 6.30
N TYR A 279 -15.97 9.44 5.99
CA TYR A 279 -15.05 10.13 6.89
C TYR A 279 -14.65 11.49 6.30
N THR A 280 -14.82 12.55 7.08
CA THR A 280 -14.26 13.87 6.75
C THR A 280 -12.77 13.90 7.08
N ILE A 281 -11.94 14.38 6.15
CA ILE A 281 -10.50 14.53 6.32
C ILE A 281 -10.04 15.95 6.00
N GLU A 282 -8.93 16.34 6.60
CA GLU A 282 -8.30 17.64 6.33
C GLU A 282 -7.55 17.63 4.99
N PRO A 283 -7.50 18.75 4.26
CA PRO A 283 -6.63 18.90 3.10
C PRO A 283 -5.16 18.58 3.44
N GLY A 284 -4.47 17.88 2.53
CA GLY A 284 -3.12 17.36 2.72
C GLY A 284 -3.06 15.99 3.40
N THR A 285 -4.19 15.42 3.82
CA THR A 285 -4.22 14.06 4.39
C THR A 285 -3.82 13.03 3.35
N SER A 286 -2.90 12.13 3.73
CA SER A 286 -2.46 11.01 2.91
C SER A 286 -3.20 9.74 3.29
N LEU A 287 -3.74 9.05 2.29
CA LEU A 287 -4.49 7.81 2.43
C LEU A 287 -3.71 6.65 1.82
N ARG A 288 -3.49 5.59 2.60
CA ARG A 288 -2.92 4.33 2.11
C ARG A 288 -4.02 3.39 1.65
N MET A 289 -3.87 2.89 0.43
CA MET A 289 -4.82 2.03 -0.28
C MET A 289 -4.06 0.91 -0.99
N GLY A 290 -3.73 -0.16 -0.26
CA GLY A 290 -2.88 -1.23 -0.80
C GLY A 290 -1.45 -0.75 -1.05
N ASP A 291 -1.01 -0.81 -2.31
CA ASP A 291 0.32 -0.37 -2.80
C ASP A 291 0.37 1.09 -3.22
N VAL A 292 -0.72 1.84 -3.03
CA VAL A 292 -0.83 3.26 -3.41
C VAL A 292 -1.00 4.12 -2.17
N VAL A 293 -0.27 5.23 -2.12
CA VAL A 293 -0.57 6.35 -1.21
C VAL A 293 -1.11 7.52 -2.05
N CYS A 294 -2.24 8.06 -1.63
CA CYS A 294 -2.89 9.21 -2.26
C CYS A 294 -2.98 10.36 -1.26
N THR A 295 -2.33 11.49 -1.54
CA THR A 295 -2.48 12.74 -0.79
C THR A 295 -3.57 13.57 -1.45
N ILE A 296 -4.54 14.03 -0.66
CA ILE A 296 -5.70 14.79 -1.17
C ILE A 296 -5.61 16.22 -0.68
N GLU A 297 -5.42 17.15 -1.61
CA GLU A 297 -5.37 18.58 -1.34
C GLU A 297 -6.62 19.26 -1.92
N VAL A 298 -7.02 20.38 -1.31
CA VAL A 298 -7.98 21.31 -1.88
C VAL A 298 -7.21 22.53 -2.37
N THR A 299 -7.34 22.82 -3.65
CA THR A 299 -6.84 24.04 -4.26
C THR A 299 -8.01 25.00 -4.48
N PRO A 300 -7.85 26.30 -4.15
CA PRO A 300 -8.87 27.28 -4.50
C PRO A 300 -9.00 27.30 -6.03
N SER A 301 -10.24 27.24 -6.53
CA SER A 301 -10.47 27.42 -7.96
C SER A 301 -10.15 28.87 -8.32
N GLU A 302 -9.25 29.08 -9.28
CA GLU A 302 -8.96 30.42 -9.80
C GLU A 302 -10.27 31.04 -10.32
N ALA A 303 -10.63 32.19 -9.75
CA ALA A 303 -11.70 33.02 -10.29
C ALA A 303 -11.23 33.56 -11.64
N LYS A 304 -11.93 33.19 -12.71
CA LYS A 304 -11.69 33.71 -14.06
C LYS A 304 -12.30 35.10 -14.21
#